data_AF-A0A3D8VED5-F1
#
_entry.id   AF-A0A3D8VED5-F1
#
_cell.length_a   1.000
_cell.length_b   1.000
_cell.length_c   1.000
_cell.angle_alpha   90.00
_cell.angle_beta   90.00
_cell.angle_gamma   90.00
#
_symmetry.space_group_name_H-M   'P 1'
#
loop_
_entity.id
_entity.type
_entity.pdbx_description
1 polymer ?
#
loop_
_entity_poly.entity_id
_entity_poly.type
_entity_poly.pdbx_seq_one_letter_code
_entity_poly.pdbx_strand_id
1 'polypeptide(L)' 'MAPKQPPWKRPAPPGKAPRKQLTSAEIKAAKARADAAGRRYPNLVDNMWALRQRRLSDR' A
#
# COMPACT_ATOMS: atom_id res chain seq x y z
N MET A 1 35.02 -15.73 -11.63
CA MET A 1 33.57 -15.64 -11.33
C MET A 1 33.28 -14.25 -10.79
N ALA A 2 32.33 -13.51 -11.35
CA ALA A 2 31.95 -12.20 -10.80
C ALA A 2 31.34 -12.37 -9.39
N PRO A 3 31.60 -11.43 -8.45
CA PRO A 3 31.06 -11.51 -7.11
C PRO A 3 29.53 -11.39 -7.12
N LYS A 4 28.86 -12.27 -6.38
CA LYS A 4 27.40 -12.26 -6.25
C LYS A 4 26.98 -10.97 -5.54
N GLN A 5 26.13 -10.18 -6.21
CA GLN A 5 25.59 -8.93 -5.65
C GLN A 5 24.92 -9.19 -4.29
N PRO A 6 25.16 -8.33 -3.28
CA PRO A 6 24.51 -8.47 -1.99
C PRO A 6 22.99 -8.25 -2.13
N PRO A 7 22.17 -8.85 -1.25
CA PRO A 7 20.71 -8.85 -1.38
C PRO A 7 20.07 -7.48 -1.65
N TRP A 8 20.59 -6.40 -1.06
CA TRP A 8 20.06 -5.04 -1.18
C TRP A 8 20.39 -4.33 -2.50
N LYS A 9 21.34 -4.84 -3.30
CA LYS A 9 21.62 -4.31 -4.65
C LYS A 9 20.87 -5.07 -5.75
N ARG A 10 20.13 -6.13 -5.39
CA ARG A 10 19.39 -6.94 -6.35
C ARG A 10 18.10 -6.20 -6.74
N PRO A 11 17.70 -6.23 -8.03
CA PRO A 11 16.42 -5.67 -8.43
C PRO A 11 15.26 -6.43 -7.78
N ALA A 12 14.08 -5.82 -7.78
CA ALA A 12 12.86 -6.50 -7.36
C ALA A 12 12.66 -7.77 -8.21
N PRO A 13 12.17 -8.88 -7.61
CA PRO A 13 11.92 -10.11 -8.35
C PRO A 13 10.98 -9.87 -9.56
N PRO A 14 11.28 -10.45 -10.73
CA PRO A 14 10.41 -10.35 -11.88
C PRO A 14 9.03 -10.96 -11.57
N GLY A 15 7.98 -10.40 -12.18
CA GLY A 15 6.59 -10.86 -11.97
C GLY A 15 5.91 -10.34 -10.70
N LYS A 16 6.61 -9.58 -9.84
CA LYS A 16 5.94 -8.85 -8.75
C LYS A 16 5.38 -7.54 -9.29
N ALA A 17 4.05 -7.39 -9.22
CA ALA A 17 3.42 -6.12 -9.52
C ALA A 17 3.99 -5.00 -8.60
N PRO A 18 4.21 -3.79 -9.13
CA PRO A 18 4.62 -2.66 -8.31
C PRO A 18 3.61 -2.45 -7.18
N ARG A 19 4.11 -1.98 -6.02
CA ARG A 19 3.24 -1.69 -4.88
C ARG A 19 2.20 -0.66 -5.32
N LYS A 20 0.93 -1.05 -5.32
CA LYS A 20 -0.16 -0.16 -5.70
C LYS A 20 -0.27 0.95 -4.66
N GLN A 21 -0.14 2.20 -5.10
CA GLN A 21 -0.44 3.35 -4.26
C GLN A 21 -1.96 3.46 -4.03
N LEU A 22 -2.34 4.23 -3.02
CA LEU A 22 -3.74 4.58 -2.82
C LEU A 22 -4.17 5.58 -3.90
N THR A 23 -5.36 5.41 -4.46
CA THR A 23 -5.99 6.43 -5.30
C THR A 23 -6.45 7.61 -4.45
N SER A 24 -6.72 8.77 -5.07
CA SER A 24 -7.26 9.94 -4.37
C SER A 24 -8.58 9.63 -3.65
N ALA A 25 -9.44 8.80 -4.25
CA ALA A 25 -10.68 8.34 -3.65
C ALA A 25 -10.45 7.47 -2.40
N GLU A 26 -9.49 6.54 -2.48
CA GLU A 26 -9.13 5.67 -1.35
C GLU A 26 -8.51 6.47 -0.20
N ILE A 27 -7.68 7.47 -0.51
CA ILE A 27 -7.13 8.41 0.48
C ILE A 27 -8.26 9.16 1.20
N LYS A 28 -9.26 9.67 0.46
CA LYS A 28 -10.41 10.37 1.04
C LYS A 28 -11.21 9.45 1.97
N ALA A 29 -11.45 8.20 1.56
CA ALA A 29 -12.15 7.22 2.38
C ALA A 29 -11.36 6.84 3.65
N ALA A 30 -10.05 6.64 3.54
CA ALA A 30 -9.18 6.36 4.68
C ALA A 30 -9.16 7.54 5.67
N LYS A 31 -9.05 8.76 5.18
CA LYS A 31 -9.08 9.98 6.01
C LYS A 31 -10.41 10.12 6.75
N ALA A 32 -11.53 9.97 6.06
CA ALA A 32 -12.85 10.06 6.69
C ALA A 32 -13.04 9.02 7.82
N ARG A 33 -12.55 7.79 7.61
CA ARG A 33 -12.59 6.75 8.64
C ARG A 33 -11.65 7.04 9.82
N ALA A 34 -10.48 7.62 9.56
CA ALA A 34 -9.54 8.04 10.59
C ALA A 34 -10.17 9.13 11.47
N ASP A 35 -10.73 10.16 10.85
CA ASP A 35 -11.39 11.29 11.50
C ASP A 35 -12.58 10.82 12.35
N ALA A 36 -13.44 9.94 11.81
CA ALA A 36 -14.57 9.36 12.53
C ALA A 36 -14.16 8.52 13.75
N ALA A 37 -12.95 7.95 13.72
CA ALA A 37 -12.40 7.16 14.82
C ALA A 37 -11.47 7.97 15.74
N GLY A 38 -11.31 9.28 15.51
CA GLY A 38 -10.40 10.15 16.27
C GLY A 38 -8.92 9.80 16.12
N ARG A 39 -8.52 9.08 15.05
CA ARG A 39 -7.13 8.69 14.80
C ARG A 39 -6.46 9.70 13.87
N ARG A 40 -5.21 10.06 14.15
CA ARG A 40 -4.43 10.94 13.26
C ARG A 40 -4.20 10.27 11.90
N TYR A 41 -4.33 11.06 10.84
CA TYR A 41 -3.99 10.68 9.46
C TYR A 41 -2.69 11.40 9.02
N PRO A 42 -1.81 10.78 8.21
CA PRO A 42 -1.88 9.43 7.62
C PRO A 42 -1.55 8.32 8.62
N ASN A 43 -2.22 7.17 8.49
CA ASN A 43 -1.95 5.98 9.31
C ASN A 43 -2.09 4.67 8.51
N LEU A 44 -1.46 3.60 9.00
CA LEU A 44 -1.45 2.31 8.30
C LEU A 44 -2.82 1.62 8.33
N VAL A 45 -3.55 1.70 9.44
CA VAL A 45 -4.79 0.93 9.65
C VAL A 45 -5.86 1.34 8.63
N ASP A 46 -6.07 2.64 8.45
CA ASP A 46 -7.08 3.16 7.52
C ASP A 46 -6.64 3.03 6.07
N ASN A 47 -5.34 3.18 5.80
CA ASN A 47 -4.77 2.92 4.48
C ASN A 47 -4.97 1.45 4.07
N MET A 48 -4.73 0.50 4.98
CA MET A 48 -4.93 -0.93 4.73
C MET A 48 -6.42 -1.29 4.61
N TRP A 49 -7.29 -0.62 5.37
CA TRP A 49 -8.73 -0.77 5.19
C TRP A 49 -9.19 -0.30 3.80
N ALA A 50 -8.72 0.85 3.32
CA ALA A 50 -9.06 1.36 2.00
C ALA A 50 -8.56 0.44 0.87
N LEU A 51 -7.33 -0.08 0.99
CA LEU A 51 -6.80 -1.11 0.06
C LEU A 51 -7.65 -2.38 0.04
N ARG A 52 -8.15 -2.80 1.21
CA ARG A 52 -9.04 -3.96 1.32
C ARG A 52 -10.37 -3.71 0.60
N GLN A 53 -10.93 -2.50 0.69
CA GLN A 53 -12.16 -2.17 -0.03
C GLN A 53 -11.96 -2.31 -1.54
N ARG A 54 -10.86 -1.77 -2.11
CA ARG A 54 -10.55 -1.96 -3.54
C ARG A 54 -10.49 -3.44 -3.92
N ARG A 55 -9.78 -4.26 -3.14
CA ARG A 55 -9.67 -5.70 -3.43
C ARG A 55 -11.02 -6.41 -3.42
N LEU A 56 -11.96 -5.95 -2.58
CA LEU A 56 -13.31 -6.49 -2.54
C LEU A 56 -14.16 -6.01 -3.72
N SER A 57 -13.97 -4.78 -4.19
CA SER A 57 -14.62 -4.26 -5.40
C SER A 57 -14.10 -4.90 -6.69
N ASP A 58 -12.83 -5.30 -6.72
CA ASP A 58 -12.18 -5.96 -7.87
C ASP A 58 -12.53 -7.47 -7.97
N ARG A 59 -13.30 -8.02 -7.01
CA ARG A 59 -13.65 -9.44 -6.92
C ARG A 59 -15.08 -9.69 -7.38
#